data_AF-U6RVP4-F1
#
_entry.id   AF-U6RVP4-F1
#
_cell.length_a   1.000
_cell.length_b   1.000
_cell.length_c   1.000
_cell.angle_alpha   90.00
_cell.angle_beta   90.00
_cell.angle_gamma   90.00
#
_symmetry.space_group_name_H-M   'P 1'
#
loop_
_entity.id
_entity.type
_entity.pdbx_description
1 polymer ?
#
loop_
_entity_poly.entity_id
_entity_poly.type
_entity_poly.pdbx_seq_one_letter_code
_entity_poly.pdbx_strand_id
1 'polypeptide(L)' 'MVTWFGSFLFSSNRKEYINIATTFNTTPWRVYSLAHRSRARSSKEAKILTELKERGIITTVRLF' A
#
# COMPACT_ATOMS: atom_id res chain seq x y z
N MET A 1 4.51 -18.90 -7.77
CA MET A 1 5.08 -17.54 -7.64
C MET A 1 3.98 -16.54 -7.96
N VAL A 2 3.46 -15.83 -6.96
CA VAL A 2 2.43 -14.82 -7.21
C VAL A 2 3.15 -13.58 -7.74
N THR A 3 2.93 -13.23 -9.00
CA THR A 3 3.59 -12.10 -9.67
C THR A 3 2.90 -10.79 -9.27
N TRP A 4 2.99 -10.46 -7.98
CA TRP A 4 2.61 -9.16 -7.40
C TRP A 4 3.14 -7.98 -8.23
N PHE A 5 4.36 -8.14 -8.76
CA PHE A 5 5.02 -7.17 -9.65
C PHE A 5 4.29 -6.93 -10.97
N GLY A 6 3.74 -7.96 -11.60
CA GLY A 6 3.03 -7.85 -12.88
C GLY A 6 1.72 -7.08 -12.72
N SER A 7 0.95 -7.41 -11.67
CA SER A 7 -0.30 -6.70 -11.37
C SER A 7 -0.06 -5.26 -10.88
N PHE A 8 1.03 -4.99 -10.17
CA PHE A 8 1.40 -3.64 -9.74
C PHE A 8 1.69 -2.70 -10.93
N LEU A 9 2.49 -3.17 -11.89
CA LEU A 9 2.90 -2.38 -13.07
C LEU A 9 1.73 -2.11 -14.04
N PHE A 10 0.78 -3.03 -14.14
CA PHE A 10 -0.44 -2.86 -14.96
C PHE A 10 -1.59 -2.17 -14.23
N SER A 11 -1.49 -1.92 -12.92
CA SER A 11 -2.53 -1.20 -12.19
C SER A 11 -2.47 0.31 -12.49
N SER A 12 -3.62 0.91 -12.82
CA SER A 12 -3.74 2.36 -12.96
C SER A 12 -3.30 3.13 -11.71
N ASN A 13 -3.36 2.47 -10.54
CA ASN A 13 -3.07 3.08 -9.23
C ASN A 13 -1.58 3.06 -8.85
N ARG A 14 -0.67 2.65 -9.76
CA ARG A 14 0.79 2.63 -9.49
C ARG A 14 1.34 3.98 -9.01
N LYS A 15 0.82 5.09 -9.57
CA LYS A 15 1.25 6.45 -9.21
C LYS A 15 0.95 6.75 -7.75
N GLU A 16 -0.20 6.32 -7.26
CA GLU A 16 -0.61 6.53 -5.87
C GLU A 16 0.26 5.74 -4.91
N TYR A 17 0.56 4.47 -5.23
CA TYR A 17 1.48 3.67 -4.42
C TYR A 17 2.89 4.28 -4.36
N ILE A 18 3.40 4.79 -5.47
CA ILE A 18 4.69 5.48 -5.52
C ILE A 18 4.63 6.77 -4.70
N ASN A 19 3.58 7.58 -4.86
CA ASN A 19 3.42 8.84 -4.15
C ASN A 19 3.39 8.63 -2.62
N ILE A 20 2.57 7.70 -2.14
CA ILE A 20 2.53 7.30 -0.73
C ILE A 20 3.92 6.79 -0.28
N ALA A 21 4.58 5.97 -1.10
CA ALA A 21 5.90 5.46 -0.77
C ALA A 21 6.92 6.59 -0.59
N THR A 22 6.88 7.60 -1.45
CA THR A 22 7.72 8.80 -1.34
C THR A 22 7.38 9.61 -0.09
N THR A 23 6.10 9.86 0.19
CA THR A 23 5.65 10.60 1.39
C THR A 23 6.13 9.94 2.68
N PHE A 24 6.05 8.62 2.77
CA PHE A 24 6.43 7.87 3.97
C PHE A 24 7.88 7.39 3.96
N ASN A 25 8.72 7.77 2.98
CA ASN A 25 10.10 7.25 2.84
C ASN A 25 10.14 5.72 2.98
N THR A 26 9.31 5.04 2.19
CA THR A 26 9.20 3.59 2.12
C THR A 26 9.30 3.15 0.66
N THR A 27 9.45 1.86 0.43
CA THR A 27 9.48 1.32 -0.93
C THR A 27 8.06 1.02 -1.45
N PRO A 28 7.78 1.27 -2.75
CA PRO A 28 6.45 1.05 -3.33
C PRO A 28 5.96 -0.39 -3.17
N TRP A 29 6.85 -1.38 -3.30
CA TRP A 29 6.52 -2.81 -3.07
C TRP A 29 6.09 -3.10 -1.64
N ARG A 30 6.64 -2.37 -0.66
CA ARG A 30 6.24 -2.50 0.75
C ARG A 30 4.84 -1.94 0.97
N VAL A 31 4.51 -0.82 0.33
CA VAL A 31 3.15 -0.24 0.33
C VAL A 31 2.16 -1.18 -0.36
N TYR A 32 2.53 -1.76 -1.51
CA TYR A 32 1.68 -2.72 -2.23
C TYR A 32 1.45 -4.01 -1.43
N SER A 33 2.51 -4.54 -0.81
CA SER A 33 2.40 -5.71 0.09
C SER A 33 1.52 -5.39 1.30
N LEU A 34 1.63 -4.18 1.87
CA LEU A 34 0.79 -3.71 2.96
C LEU A 34 -0.68 -3.59 2.55
N ALA A 35 -0.95 -3.00 1.39
CA ALA A 35 -2.30 -2.79 0.87
C ALA A 35 -3.11 -4.10 0.87
N HIS A 36 -2.53 -5.16 0.30
CA HIS A 36 -3.26 -6.42 0.23
C HIS A 36 -3.14 -7.31 1.46
N ARG A 37 -2.06 -7.21 2.24
CA ARG A 37 -1.97 -7.91 3.52
C ARG A 37 -2.89 -7.26 4.56
N SER A 38 -3.24 -5.98 4.36
CA SER A 38 -4.13 -5.15 5.19
C SER A 38 -3.82 -5.22 6.69
N ARG A 39 -2.54 -5.33 7.04
CA ARG A 39 -2.07 -5.56 8.40
C ARG A 39 -0.90 -4.65 8.73
N ALA A 40 -1.13 -3.67 9.62
CA ALA A 40 -0.08 -2.83 10.19
C ALA A 40 0.66 -3.57 11.30
N ARG A 41 1.99 -3.49 11.35
CA ARG A 41 2.81 -3.88 12.51
C ARG A 41 3.42 -2.70 13.26
N SER A 42 3.37 -1.50 12.68
CA SER A 42 3.95 -0.28 13.24
C SER A 42 3.02 0.90 13.00
N SER A 43 3.08 1.92 13.87
CA SER A 43 2.33 3.17 13.71
C SER A 43 2.57 3.82 12.35
N LYS A 44 3.76 3.65 11.77
CA LYS A 44 4.07 4.13 10.40
C LYS A 44 3.29 3.36 9.34
N GLU A 45 3.19 2.04 9.46
CA GLU A 45 2.43 1.19 8.54
C GLU A 45 0.91 1.39 8.68
N ALA A 46 0.44 1.66 9.90
CA ALA A 46 -0.94 2.05 10.15
C ALA A 46 -1.30 3.34 9.39
N LYS A 47 -0.45 4.37 9.44
CA LYS A 47 -0.64 5.61 8.67
C LYS A 47 -0.67 5.37 7.16
N ILE A 48 0.23 4.52 6.64
CA ILE A 48 0.25 4.15 5.22
C ILE A 48 -1.07 3.47 4.82
N LEU A 49 -1.59 2.56 5.64
CA LEU A 49 -2.86 1.89 5.37
C LEU A 49 -4.06 2.83 5.43
N THR A 50 -4.06 3.81 6.35
CA THR A 50 -5.09 4.84 6.39
C THR A 50 -5.08 5.68 5.11
N GLU A 51 -3.92 6.15 4.66
CA GLU A 51 -3.77 6.88 3.40
C GLU A 51 -4.24 6.05 2.19
N LEU A 52 -3.88 4.77 2.14
CA LEU A 52 -4.36 3.86 1.10
C LEU A 52 -5.89 3.70 1.10
N LYS A 53 -6.51 3.75 2.27
CA LYS A 53 -7.97 3.70 2.42
C LYS A 53 -8.62 5.02 2.02
N GLU A 54 -8.06 6.15 2.42
CA GLU A 54 -8.56 7.49 2.05
C GLU A 54 -8.51 7.72 0.54
N ARG A 55 -7.48 7.20 -0.13
CA ARG A 55 -7.38 7.22 -1.60
C ARG A 55 -8.27 6.18 -2.30
N GLY A 56 -9.03 5.38 -1.55
CA GLY A 56 -9.94 4.36 -2.09
C GLY A 56 -9.25 3.17 -2.75
N ILE A 57 -7.95 2.97 -2.51
CA ILE A 57 -7.15 1.90 -3.11
C ILE A 57 -7.43 0.57 -2.41
N ILE A 58 -7.68 0.63 -1.09
CA ILE A 58 -8.08 -0.51 -0.28
C ILE A 58 -9.37 -0.21 0.47
N THR A 59 -10.27 -1.18 0.52
CA THR A 59 -11.58 -1.05 1.16
C THR A 59 -11.54 -1.47 2.63
N THR A 60 -10.68 -2.42 2.97
CA THR A 60 -10.58 -3.02 4.30
C THR A 60 -9.20 -2.74 4.87
N VAL A 61 -9.14 -2.21 6.09
CA VAL A 61 -7.89 -2.04 6.85
C VAL A 61 -8.05 -2.73 8.19
N ARG A 62 -7.16 -3.68 8.51
CA ARG A 62 -7.06 -4.27 9.86
C ARG A 62 -5.92 -3.58 10.59
N LEU A 63 -6.30 -2.61 11.42
CA LEU A 63 -5.41 -2.02 12.43
C LEU A 63 -5.38 -2.95 13.65
N PHE A 64 -4.19 -3.14 14.22
CA PHE A 64 -3.96 -3.89 15.46
C PHE A 64 -3.81 -2.91 16.62
#